data_AF-A0AA86MNX0-F1
#
_entry.id   AF-A0AA86MNX0-F1
#
_cell.length_a   1.000
_cell.length_b   1.000
_cell.length_c   1.000
_cell.angle_alpha   90.00
_cell.angle_beta   90.00
_cell.angle_gamma   90.00
#
_symmetry.space_group_name_H-M   'P 1'
#
loop_
_entity.id
_entity.type
_entity.pdbx_description
1 polymer ?
#
loop_
_entity_poly.entity_id
_entity_poly.type
_entity_poly.pdbx_seq_one_letter_code
_entity_poly.pdbx_strand_id
1 'polypeptide(L)'
;MKNIFTVNDIITIVMEEVTSLKEKQIYSIENDEYNLPKPILDKLSSLNKYEFDEFTKRVSIIAEEILEMQSGELNELNIFHAEITFLIEDILGKEWIN
;
A
#
# COMPACT_ATOMS: atom_id res chain seq x y z
N MET A 1 5.56 16.71 10.95
CA MET A 1 5.21 15.33 10.55
C MET A 1 3.70 15.24 10.53
N LYS A 2 3.12 14.75 9.45
CA LYS A 2 1.67 14.59 9.33
C LYS A 2 1.36 13.11 9.48
N ASN A 3 1.25 12.70 10.74
CA ASN A 3 0.77 11.39 11.18
C ASN A 3 -0.71 11.20 10.78
N ILE A 4 -0.98 10.92 9.51
CA ILE A 4 -2.33 10.88 8.92
C ILE A 4 -2.91 9.47 8.98
N PHE A 5 -2.07 8.46 8.71
CA PHE A 5 -2.48 7.08 8.56
C PHE A 5 -1.99 6.26 9.75
N THR A 6 -2.81 5.33 10.21
CA THR A 6 -2.34 4.24 11.07
C THR A 6 -1.64 3.20 10.19
N VAL A 7 -0.82 2.34 10.80
CA VAL A 7 -0.21 1.19 10.10
C VAL A 7 -1.29 0.33 9.40
N ASN A 8 -2.43 0.12 10.03
CA ASN A 8 -3.53 -0.64 9.44
C ASN A 8 -4.16 0.04 8.21
N ASP A 9 -4.26 1.38 8.21
CA ASP A 9 -4.72 2.11 7.03
C ASP A 9 -3.76 1.86 5.86
N ILE A 10 -2.44 1.94 6.12
CA ILE A 10 -1.42 1.74 5.10
C ILE A 10 -1.42 0.31 4.59
N ILE A 11 -1.48 -0.69 5.48
CA ILE A 11 -1.61 -2.10 5.09
C ILE A 11 -2.83 -2.28 4.17
N THR A 12 -3.97 -1.67 4.51
CA THR A 12 -5.19 -1.78 3.70
C THR A 12 -4.98 -1.17 2.31
N ILE A 13 -4.36 0.01 2.22
CA ILE A 13 -4.06 0.68 0.93
C ILE A 13 -3.09 -0.16 0.09
N VAL A 14 -2.01 -0.63 0.70
CA VAL A 14 -0.97 -1.43 0.04
C VAL A 14 -1.54 -2.75 -0.47
N MET A 15 -2.39 -3.44 0.31
CA MET A 15 -2.98 -4.71 -0.13
C MET A 15 -4.00 -4.54 -1.26
N GLU A 16 -4.70 -3.41 -1.30
CA GLU A 16 -5.56 -3.07 -2.44
C GLU A 16 -4.72 -2.84 -3.70
N GLU A 17 -3.60 -2.12 -3.59
CA GLU A 17 -2.66 -1.92 -4.70
C GLU A 17 -2.06 -3.25 -5.20
N VAL A 18 -1.63 -4.13 -4.30
CA VAL A 18 -1.16 -5.48 -4.65
C VAL A 18 -2.23 -6.25 -5.42
N THR A 19 -3.49 -6.12 -5.02
CA THR A 19 -4.62 -6.78 -5.70
C THR A 19 -4.82 -6.21 -7.11
N SER A 20 -4.81 -4.88 -7.26
CA SER A 20 -4.90 -4.21 -8.56
C SER A 20 -3.75 -4.62 -9.50
N LEU A 21 -2.51 -4.67 -8.99
CA LEU A 21 -1.35 -5.12 -9.75
C LEU A 21 -1.48 -6.58 -10.21
N LYS A 22 -1.97 -7.48 -9.35
CA LYS A 22 -2.24 -8.88 -9.71
C LYS A 22 -3.29 -9.00 -10.80
N GLU A 23 -4.39 -8.25 -10.68
CA GLU A 23 -5.46 -8.25 -11.67
C GLU A 23 -4.98 -7.74 -13.02
N LYS A 24 -4.16 -6.67 -13.01
CA LYS A 24 -3.51 -6.16 -14.22
C LYS A 24 -2.60 -7.20 -14.87
N GLN A 25 -1.82 -7.95 -14.10
CA GLN A 25 -0.95 -9.00 -14.65
C GLN A 25 -1.74 -10.19 -15.22
N ILE A 26 -2.79 -10.65 -14.53
CA ILE A 26 -3.54 -11.85 -14.90
C ILE A 26 -4.54 -11.56 -16.03
N TYR A 27 -5.25 -10.45 -15.93
CA TYR A 27 -6.39 -10.14 -16.80
C TYR A 27 -6.09 -9.03 -17.82
N SER A 28 -4.95 -8.34 -17.73
CA SER A 28 -4.66 -7.12 -18.52
C SER A 28 -5.74 -6.05 -18.37
N ILE A 29 -6.42 -6.02 -17.21
CA ILE A 29 -7.45 -5.04 -16.86
C ILE A 29 -6.81 -4.02 -15.93
N GLU A 30 -6.95 -2.74 -16.26
CA GLU A 30 -6.67 -1.66 -15.32
C GLU A 30 -7.91 -1.48 -14.45
N ASN A 31 -7.78 -1.76 -13.14
CA ASN A 31 -8.85 -1.56 -12.19
C ASN A 31 -8.68 -0.17 -11.59
N ASP A 32 -9.39 0.81 -12.15
CA ASP A 32 -9.30 2.21 -11.74
C ASP A 32 -10.04 2.51 -10.42
N GLU A 33 -10.77 1.54 -9.89
CA GLU A 33 -11.53 1.67 -8.64
C GLU A 33 -10.82 0.95 -7.49
N TYR A 34 -10.13 1.72 -6.65
CA TYR A 34 -9.67 1.24 -5.35
C TYR A 34 -10.86 1.07 -4.41
N ASN A 35 -11.11 -0.16 -3.94
CA ASN A 35 -12.16 -0.46 -2.97
C ASN A 35 -11.70 -0.15 -1.54
N LEU A 36 -11.37 1.11 -1.27
CA LEU A 36 -10.92 1.55 0.04
C LEU A 36 -12.10 1.97 0.95
N PRO A 37 -12.04 1.65 2.26
CA PRO A 37 -12.98 2.18 3.24
C PRO A 37 -13.06 3.71 3.20
N LYS A 38 -14.27 4.27 3.35
CA LYS A 38 -14.50 5.72 3.37
C LYS A 38 -13.54 6.51 4.29
N PRO A 39 -13.23 6.06 5.53
CA PRO A 39 -12.27 6.78 6.37
C PRO A 39 -10.87 6.91 5.77
N ILE A 40 -10.43 5.93 4.97
CA ILE A 40 -9.15 5.97 4.26
C ILE A 40 -9.24 6.92 3.07
N LEU A 41 -10.33 6.86 2.30
CA LEU A 41 -10.60 7.79 1.19
C LEU A 41 -10.63 9.25 1.65
N ASP A 42 -11.26 9.53 2.80
CA ASP A 42 -11.32 10.87 3.39
C ASP A 42 -9.91 11.37 3.77
N LYS A 43 -9.05 10.50 4.32
CA LYS A 43 -7.64 10.81 4.62
C LYS A 43 -6.84 11.09 3.36
N LEU A 44 -6.96 10.25 2.33
CA LEU A 44 -6.31 10.47 1.03
C LEU A 44 -6.73 11.79 0.39
N SER A 45 -8.03 12.12 0.46
CA SER A 45 -8.59 13.38 -0.04
C SER A 45 -8.10 14.62 0.72
N SER A 46 -7.54 14.45 1.92
CA SER A 46 -6.96 15.54 2.71
C SER A 46 -5.52 15.90 2.30
N LEU A 47 -4.88 15.05 1.49
CA LEU A 47 -3.55 15.30 0.94
C LEU A 47 -3.63 16.33 -0.19
N ASN A 48 -2.66 17.24 -0.23
CA ASN A 48 -2.49 18.05 -1.44
C ASN A 48 -1.92 17.18 -2.58
N LYS A 49 -1.98 17.67 -3.82
CA LYS A 49 -1.53 16.91 -4.99
C LYS A 49 -0.11 16.35 -4.86
N TYR A 50 0.83 17.16 -4.37
CA TYR A 50 2.22 16.71 -4.20
C TYR A 50 2.33 15.60 -3.14
N GLU A 51 1.65 15.78 -2.00
CA GLU A 51 1.59 14.76 -0.94
C GLU A 51 0.96 13.45 -1.45
N PHE A 52 -0.12 13.55 -2.24
CA PHE A 52 -0.80 12.40 -2.81
C PHE A 52 0.08 11.65 -3.83
N ASP A 53 0.70 12.38 -4.78
CA ASP A 53 1.58 11.80 -5.80
C ASP A 53 2.81 11.13 -5.16
N GLU A 54 3.37 11.72 -4.11
CA GLU A 54 4.48 11.14 -3.36
C GLU A 54 4.06 9.88 -2.59
N PHE A 55 2.93 9.94 -1.88
CA PHE A 55 2.40 8.82 -1.11
C PHE A 55 2.09 7.62 -2.01
N THR A 56 1.35 7.84 -3.09
CA THR A 56 0.96 6.77 -4.03
C THR A 56 2.16 6.12 -4.70
N LYS A 57 3.19 6.91 -5.06
CA LYS A 57 4.45 6.37 -5.57
C LYS A 57 5.13 5.42 -4.59
N ARG A 58 5.20 5.78 -3.31
CA ARG A 58 5.82 4.93 -2.27
C ARG A 58 4.99 3.67 -2.01
N VAL A 59 3.66 3.78 -1.97
CA VAL A 59 2.74 2.63 -1.87
C VAL A 59 2.93 1.66 -3.04
N SER A 60 3.06 2.18 -4.27
CA SER A 60 3.25 1.36 -5.46
C SER A 60 4.55 0.55 -5.39
N ILE A 61 5.66 1.15 -4.94
CA ILE A 61 6.94 0.45 -4.71
C ILE A 61 6.76 -0.69 -3.69
N ILE A 62 6.11 -0.41 -2.55
CA ILE A 62 5.87 -1.42 -1.51
C ILE A 62 5.02 -2.58 -2.06
N ALA A 63 3.99 -2.27 -2.85
CA ALA A 63 3.10 -3.28 -3.43
C ALA A 63 3.82 -4.18 -4.45
N GLU A 64 4.71 -3.62 -5.28
CA GLU A 64 5.57 -4.39 -6.18
C GLU A 64 6.47 -5.36 -5.40
N GLU A 65 7.13 -4.89 -4.34
CA GLU A 65 7.99 -5.74 -3.50
C GLU A 65 7.20 -6.88 -2.83
N ILE A 66 6.00 -6.59 -2.29
CA ILE A 66 5.13 -7.62 -1.71
C ILE A 66 4.72 -8.65 -2.76
N LEU A 67 4.43 -8.21 -3.98
CA LEU A 67 4.04 -9.10 -5.05
C LEU A 67 5.18 -10.04 -5.46
N GLU A 68 6.41 -9.53 -5.53
CA GLU A 68 7.61 -10.34 -5.74
C GLU A 68 7.80 -11.35 -4.61
N MET A 69 7.67 -10.94 -3.35
CA MET A 69 7.76 -11.83 -2.19
C MET A 69 6.70 -12.95 -2.22
N GLN A 70 5.46 -12.62 -2.60
CA GLN A 70 4.37 -13.60 -2.75
C GLN A 70 4.56 -14.58 -3.91
N SER A 71 5.35 -14.20 -4.91
CA SER A 71 5.74 -15.10 -6.02
C SER A 71 6.91 -16.03 -5.63
N GLY A 72 7.69 -15.66 -4.61
CA GLY A 72 8.70 -16.51 -3.97
C GLY A 72 8.08 -17.47 -2.94
N GLU A 73 8.76 -18.58 -2.62
CA GLU A 73 8.28 -19.71 -1.80
C GLU A 73 7.88 -19.40 -0.32
N LEU A 74 7.75 -18.14 0.08
CA LEU A 74 7.50 -17.72 1.46
C LEU A 74 6.01 -17.71 1.80
N ASN A 75 5.33 -18.86 1.77
CA ASN A 75 3.88 -18.96 2.01
C ASN A 75 3.48 -18.96 3.51
N GLU A 76 4.17 -18.20 4.37
CA GLU A 76 3.85 -18.08 5.80
C GLU A 76 3.25 -16.71 6.12
N LEU A 77 1.92 -16.66 6.27
CA LEU A 77 1.09 -15.47 6.56
C LEU A 77 1.65 -14.55 7.66
N ASN A 78 2.28 -15.11 8.70
CA ASN A 78 2.83 -14.33 9.82
C ASN A 78 4.16 -13.65 9.49
N ILE A 79 4.94 -14.19 8.55
CA ILE A 79 6.18 -13.56 8.07
C ILE A 79 5.83 -12.35 7.21
N PHE A 80 4.84 -12.48 6.32
CA PHE A 80 4.37 -11.37 5.50
C PHE A 80 3.91 -10.17 6.32
N HIS A 81 3.21 -10.37 7.42
CA HIS A 81 2.73 -9.24 8.22
C HIS A 81 3.88 -8.42 8.83
N ALA A 82 4.93 -9.10 9.32
CA ALA A 82 6.11 -8.43 9.87
C ALA A 82 6.92 -7.72 8.76
N GLU A 83 7.05 -8.37 7.61
CA GLU A 83 7.82 -7.86 6.47
C GLU A 83 7.13 -6.67 5.79
N ILE A 84 5.80 -6.72 5.61
CA ILE A 84 4.99 -5.58 5.15
C ILE A 84 5.15 -4.40 6.10
N THR A 85 5.10 -4.65 7.42
CA THR A 85 5.27 -3.58 8.41
C THR A 85 6.66 -2.95 8.30
N PHE A 86 7.71 -3.76 8.11
CA PHE A 86 9.07 -3.28 7.89
C PHE A 86 9.18 -2.43 6.61
N LEU A 87 8.65 -2.90 5.48
CA LEU A 87 8.67 -2.15 4.21
C LEU A 87 7.93 -0.81 4.32
N ILE A 88 6.79 -0.80 5.02
CA ILE A 88 6.05 0.42 5.30
C ILE A 88 6.92 1.40 6.08
N GLU A 89 7.58 0.97 7.15
CA GLU A 89 8.42 1.88 7.95
C GLU A 89 9.66 2.37 7.19
N ASP A 90 10.29 1.52 6.37
CA ASP A 90 11.53 1.82 5.64
C ASP A 90 11.29 2.70 4.40
N ILE A 91 10.28 2.36 3.58
CA ILE A 91 10.03 3.00 2.28
C ILE A 91 9.03 4.15 2.41
N LEU A 92 7.93 3.96 3.16
CA LEU A 92 6.93 5.03 3.31
C LEU A 92 7.47 6.14 4.21
N GLY A 93 8.27 5.81 5.22
CA GLY A 93 8.82 6.77 6.17
C GLY A 93 7.85 7.11 7.30
N LYS A 94 8.42 7.40 8.48
CA LYS A 94 7.66 7.63 9.73
C LYS A 94 6.77 8.87 9.71
N GLU A 95 6.98 9.79 8.77
CA GLU A 95 6.24 11.05 8.69
C GLU A 95 4.76 10.90 8.29
N TRP A 96 4.37 9.73 7.78
CA TRP A 96 3.01 9.38 7.35
C TRP A 96 2.22 8.57 8.39
N ILE A 97 2.91 7.96 9.35
CA ILE A 97 2.38 6.96 10.29
C ILE A 97 2.09 7.62 11.65
N ASN A 98 0.87 7.45 12.16
CA ASN A 98 0.46 7.87 13.52
C ASN A 98 0.70 6.80 14.58
#